data_AF-A0A9P6UEB1-F1
#
_entry.id   AF-A0A9P6UEB1-F1
#
_cell.length_a   1.000
_cell.length_b   1.000
_cell.length_c   1.000
_cell.angle_alpha   90.00
_cell.angle_beta   90.00
_cell.angle_gamma   90.00
#
_symmetry.space_group_name_H-M   'P 1'
#
loop_
_entity.id
_entity.type
_entity.pdbx_description
1 polymer ?
#
loop_
_entity_poly.entity_id
_entity_poly.type
_entity_poly.pdbx_seq_one_letter_code
_entity_poly.pdbx_strand_id
1 'polypeptide(L)'
;MTLAIVGLRIWLAFVCLANLATVGTFYGWYVGTLINQQQESLGRPRYVYEWVDYGMIISSSLLFISYVYSIWGKRPLASNKYARAVLMLIPGLVLLGISLRQIHLQITKAKAINDNRQSESEMGNLNPFSCAGWGESTGFCIVIQCYFFVPIITGFFVIFEVLVTLLKGPIHSVKGDY
;
A
#
# COMPACT_ATOMS: atom_id res chain seq x y z
N MET A 1 -2.91 30.33 -2.02
CA MET A 1 -2.83 29.15 -1.12
C MET A 1 -3.78 28.01 -1.49
N THR A 2 -4.94 28.29 -2.08
CA THR A 2 -5.95 27.27 -2.46
C THR A 2 -5.48 26.29 -3.55
N LEU A 3 -4.68 26.74 -4.54
CA LEU A 3 -4.20 25.87 -5.63
C LEU A 3 -3.29 24.73 -5.15
N ALA A 4 -2.37 25.03 -4.23
CA ALA A 4 -1.42 24.04 -3.68
C ALA A 4 -2.12 22.93 -2.90
N ILE A 5 -3.25 23.24 -2.25
CA ILE A 5 -4.00 22.27 -1.46
C ILE A 5 -4.85 21.36 -2.36
N VAL A 6 -5.43 21.93 -3.42
CA VAL A 6 -6.12 21.13 -4.45
C VAL A 6 -5.13 20.21 -5.15
N GLY A 7 -3.93 20.69 -5.51
CA GLY A 7 -2.86 19.88 -6.06
C GLY A 7 -2.44 18.73 -5.15
N LEU A 8 -2.25 18.99 -3.84
CA LEU A 8 -1.95 17.94 -2.86
C LEU A 8 -3.05 16.86 -2.82
N ARG A 9 -4.33 17.24 -2.86
CA ARG A 9 -5.46 16.30 -2.82
C ARG A 9 -5.54 15.42 -4.08
N ILE A 10 -5.33 16.02 -5.25
CA ILE A 10 -5.29 15.27 -6.52
C ILE A 10 -4.10 14.31 -6.52
N TRP A 11 -2.94 14.77 -6.04
CA TRP A 11 -1.76 13.93 -5.90
C TRP A 11 -2.01 12.73 -4.98
N LEU A 12 -2.64 12.94 -3.83
CA LEU A 12 -2.97 11.85 -2.91
C LEU A 12 -3.98 10.87 -3.47
N ALA A 13 -4.96 11.34 -4.24
CA ALA A 13 -5.88 10.45 -4.95
C ALA A 13 -5.14 9.61 -6.00
N PHE A 14 -4.16 10.19 -6.70
CA PHE A 14 -3.29 9.46 -7.61
C PHE A 14 -2.43 8.42 -6.88
N VAL A 15 -1.83 8.77 -5.75
CA VAL A 15 -1.05 7.84 -4.92
C VAL A 15 -1.92 6.69 -4.41
N CYS A 16 -3.14 6.97 -3.93
CA CYS A 16 -4.08 5.93 -3.50
C CYS A 16 -4.56 5.04 -4.65
N LEU A 17 -4.75 5.61 -5.83
CA LEU A 17 -5.07 4.85 -7.04
C LEU A 17 -3.90 3.93 -7.42
N ALA A 18 -2.66 4.45 -7.43
CA ALA A 18 -1.46 3.68 -7.72
C ALA A 18 -1.27 2.53 -6.70
N ASN A 19 -1.54 2.79 -5.43
CA ASN A 19 -1.55 1.76 -4.38
C ASN A 19 -2.60 0.68 -4.66
N LEU A 20 -3.84 1.07 -4.94
CA LEU A 20 -4.92 0.13 -5.25
C LEU A 20 -4.60 -0.70 -6.50
N ALA A 21 -4.07 -0.06 -7.55
CA ALA A 21 -3.64 -0.73 -8.78
C ALA A 21 -2.51 -1.72 -8.50
N THR A 22 -1.54 -1.37 -7.66
CA THR A 22 -0.43 -2.25 -7.27
C THR A 22 -0.93 -3.46 -6.48
N VAL A 23 -1.74 -3.24 -5.44
CA VAL A 23 -2.33 -4.31 -4.62
C VAL A 23 -3.26 -5.19 -5.46
N GLY A 24 -4.06 -4.60 -6.34
CA GLY A 24 -4.93 -5.31 -7.27
C GLY A 24 -4.14 -6.14 -8.29
N THR A 25 -3.05 -5.61 -8.82
CA THR A 25 -2.17 -6.34 -9.74
C THR A 25 -1.47 -7.50 -9.01
N PHE A 26 -1.02 -7.28 -7.78
CA PHE A 26 -0.40 -8.33 -6.98
C PHE A 26 -1.38 -9.47 -6.67
N TYR A 27 -2.53 -9.20 -6.08
CA TYR A 27 -3.47 -10.28 -5.72
C TYR A 27 -4.25 -10.83 -6.92
N GLY A 28 -4.61 -10.00 -7.88
CA GLY A 28 -5.40 -10.39 -9.05
C GLY A 28 -4.57 -11.11 -10.11
N TRP A 29 -3.40 -10.56 -10.46
CA TRP A 29 -2.52 -11.18 -11.45
C TRP A 29 -1.49 -12.09 -10.77
N TYR A 30 -0.63 -11.56 -9.90
CA TYR A 30 0.51 -12.35 -9.38
C TYR A 30 0.07 -13.57 -8.54
N VAL A 31 -0.80 -13.39 -7.55
CA VAL A 31 -1.32 -14.51 -6.74
C VAL A 31 -2.33 -15.33 -7.55
N GLY A 32 -3.27 -14.64 -8.21
CA GLY A 32 -4.37 -15.26 -8.93
C GLY A 32 -3.93 -16.19 -10.06
N THR A 33 -2.90 -15.82 -10.82
CA THR A 33 -2.40 -16.62 -11.94
C THR A 33 -1.11 -17.37 -11.58
N LEU A 34 -0.02 -16.68 -11.25
CA LEU A 34 1.30 -17.32 -11.16
C LEU A 34 1.41 -18.26 -9.97
N ILE A 35 1.06 -17.80 -8.77
CA ILE A 35 1.17 -18.65 -7.57
C ILE A 35 0.24 -19.86 -7.70
N ASN A 36 -1.01 -19.64 -8.10
CA ASN A 36 -1.96 -20.74 -8.25
C ASN A 36 -1.56 -21.72 -9.36
N GLN A 37 -1.08 -21.25 -10.52
CA GLN A 37 -0.56 -22.12 -11.58
C GLN A 37 0.66 -22.92 -11.12
N GLN A 38 1.55 -22.29 -10.35
CA GLN A 38 2.70 -22.98 -9.78
C GLN A 38 2.29 -24.01 -8.73
N GLN A 39 1.27 -23.74 -7.92
CA GLN A 39 0.77 -24.72 -6.96
C GLN A 39 0.06 -25.89 -7.65
N GLU A 40 -0.75 -25.61 -8.67
CA GLU A 40 -1.42 -26.63 -9.48
C GLU A 40 -0.40 -27.54 -10.18
N SER A 41 0.67 -26.99 -10.75
CA SER A 41 1.73 -27.80 -11.38
C SER A 41 2.50 -28.67 -10.39
N LEU A 42 2.56 -28.26 -9.12
CA LEU A 42 3.14 -29.02 -8.02
C LEU A 42 2.14 -29.95 -7.32
N GLY A 43 0.89 -30.04 -7.79
CA GLY A 43 -0.18 -30.83 -7.17
C GLY A 43 -0.57 -30.35 -5.76
N ARG A 44 -0.27 -29.09 -5.44
CA ARG A 44 -0.56 -28.46 -4.13
C ARG A 44 -1.88 -27.70 -4.19
N PRO A 45 -2.58 -27.55 -3.05
CA PRO A 45 -3.76 -26.70 -3.00
C PRO A 45 -3.42 -25.25 -3.35
N ARG A 46 -4.41 -24.55 -3.94
CA ARG A 46 -4.34 -23.12 -4.28
C ARG A 46 -4.04 -22.24 -3.06
N TYR A 47 -3.62 -21.02 -3.33
CA TYR A 47 -3.19 -20.08 -2.31
C TYR A 47 -4.38 -19.72 -1.41
N VAL A 48 -4.19 -19.86 -0.11
CA VAL A 48 -5.19 -19.50 0.89
C VAL A 48 -4.85 -18.12 1.41
N TYR A 49 -5.77 -17.17 1.19
CA TYR A 49 -5.62 -15.80 1.67
C TYR A 49 -5.62 -15.76 3.19
N GLU A 50 -4.63 -15.05 3.75
CA GLU A 50 -4.53 -14.80 5.18
C GLU A 50 -5.21 -13.47 5.55
N TRP A 51 -5.45 -13.28 6.85
CA TRP A 51 -6.01 -12.02 7.39
C TRP A 51 -5.21 -10.78 6.97
N VAL A 52 -3.90 -10.94 6.81
CA VAL A 52 -2.99 -9.88 6.35
C VAL A 52 -3.32 -9.45 4.92
N ASP A 53 -3.70 -10.39 4.06
CA ASP A 53 -4.05 -10.11 2.66
C ASP A 53 -5.37 -9.36 2.56
N TYR A 54 -6.37 -9.82 3.31
CA TYR A 54 -7.64 -9.10 3.42
C TYR A 54 -7.44 -7.70 3.99
N GLY A 55 -6.58 -7.55 4.99
CA GLY A 55 -6.21 -6.25 5.56
C GLY A 55 -5.62 -5.29 4.54
N MET A 56 -4.72 -5.76 3.68
CA MET A 56 -4.13 -4.96 2.59
C MET A 56 -5.16 -4.52 1.55
N ILE A 57 -5.99 -5.46 1.09
CA ILE A 57 -7.00 -5.20 0.05
C ILE A 57 -8.05 -4.22 0.56
N ILE A 58 -8.59 -4.46 1.77
CA ILE A 58 -9.65 -3.64 2.37
C ILE A 58 -9.11 -2.25 2.69
N SER A 59 -7.94 -2.13 3.33
CA SER A 59 -7.37 -0.83 3.68
C SER A 59 -7.07 0.02 2.45
N SER A 60 -6.51 -0.59 1.40
CA SER A 60 -6.23 0.09 0.13
C SER A 60 -7.51 0.58 -0.57
N SER A 61 -8.57 -0.25 -0.55
CA SER A 61 -9.87 0.09 -1.13
C SER A 61 -10.56 1.21 -0.35
N LEU A 62 -10.57 1.12 0.98
CA LEU A 62 -11.16 2.13 1.87
C LEU A 62 -10.44 3.47 1.74
N LEU A 63 -9.10 3.48 1.64
CA LEU A 63 -8.33 4.70 1.39
C LEU A 63 -8.73 5.35 0.07
N PHE A 64 -8.76 4.59 -1.03
CA PHE A 64 -9.14 5.12 -2.33
C PHE A 64 -10.57 5.69 -2.33
N ILE A 65 -11.55 4.94 -1.81
CA ILE A 65 -12.94 5.40 -1.71
C ILE A 65 -13.04 6.67 -0.84
N SER A 66 -12.29 6.72 0.27
CA SER A 66 -12.26 7.89 1.15
C SER A 66 -11.71 9.14 0.44
N TYR A 67 -10.68 8.99 -0.40
CA TYR A 67 -10.15 10.11 -1.19
C TYR A 67 -11.09 10.54 -2.31
N VAL A 68 -11.69 9.60 -3.05
CA VAL A 68 -12.70 9.92 -4.08
C VAL A 68 -13.88 10.65 -3.45
N TYR A 69 -14.38 10.15 -2.32
CA TYR A 69 -15.46 10.79 -1.56
C TYR A 69 -15.06 12.19 -1.10
N SER A 70 -13.82 12.39 -0.66
CA SER A 70 -13.30 13.71 -0.29
C SER A 70 -13.23 14.71 -1.46
N ILE A 71 -13.14 14.26 -2.71
CA ILE A 71 -13.07 15.14 -3.89
C ILE A 71 -14.48 15.43 -4.40
N TRP A 72 -15.36 14.43 -4.43
CA TRP A 72 -16.70 14.52 -5.01
C TRP A 72 -17.78 14.99 -4.01
N GLY A 73 -17.52 14.88 -2.70
CA GLY A 73 -18.52 15.08 -1.65
C GLY A 73 -18.98 16.54 -1.50
N LYS A 74 -20.08 16.90 -2.15
CA LYS A 74 -20.96 18.02 -1.74
C LYS A 74 -21.91 17.53 -0.63
N ARG A 75 -21.53 17.44 0.66
CA ARG A 75 -22.44 17.29 1.86
C ARG A 75 -21.73 17.02 3.23
N PRO A 76 -22.44 17.15 4.39
CA PRO A 76 -21.88 17.58 5.68
C PRO A 76 -20.99 16.62 6.47
N LEU A 77 -20.84 15.33 6.10
CA LEU A 77 -19.84 14.47 6.77
C LEU A 77 -18.40 14.96 6.50
N ALA A 78 -18.16 15.55 5.32
CA ALA A 78 -16.91 16.21 5.00
C ALA A 78 -16.71 17.56 5.74
N SER A 79 -17.75 18.07 6.42
CA SER A 79 -17.67 19.29 7.23
C SER A 79 -16.85 19.05 8.49
N ASN A 80 -16.92 17.85 9.08
CA ASN A 80 -16.20 17.55 10.31
C ASN A 80 -14.79 17.01 10.00
N LYS A 81 -13.80 17.93 10.01
CA LYS A 81 -12.38 17.65 9.74
C LYS A 81 -11.82 16.45 10.50
N TYR A 82 -12.30 16.20 11.72
CA TYR A 82 -11.87 15.08 12.56
C TYR A 82 -12.40 13.73 12.08
N ALA A 83 -13.66 13.67 11.65
CA ALA A 83 -14.26 12.43 11.15
C ALA A 83 -13.54 11.97 9.87
N ARG A 84 -13.25 12.91 8.96
CA ARG A 84 -12.45 12.65 7.76
C ARG A 84 -11.03 12.18 8.10
N ALA A 85 -10.36 12.88 9.02
CA ALA A 85 -9.02 12.53 9.46
C ALA A 85 -8.98 11.09 10.00
N VAL A 86 -9.94 10.71 10.84
CA VAL A 86 -10.04 9.35 11.41
C VAL A 86 -10.30 8.31 10.32
N LEU A 87 -11.22 8.59 9.39
CA LEU A 87 -11.55 7.68 8.28
C LEU A 87 -10.37 7.43 7.33
N MET A 88 -9.44 8.37 7.22
CA MET A 88 -8.21 8.21 6.42
C MET A 88 -7.06 7.62 7.25
N LEU A 89 -6.90 8.07 8.49
CA LEU A 89 -5.78 7.69 9.35
C LEU A 89 -5.84 6.22 9.77
N ILE A 90 -7.01 5.70 10.14
CA ILE A 90 -7.16 4.30 10.57
C ILE A 90 -6.69 3.33 9.46
N PRO A 91 -7.27 3.35 8.24
CA PRO A 91 -6.82 2.44 7.20
C PRO A 91 -5.40 2.73 6.73
N GLY A 92 -4.92 3.99 6.81
CA GLY A 92 -3.52 4.34 6.53
C GLY A 92 -2.53 3.72 7.52
N LEU A 93 -2.85 3.73 8.82
CA LEU A 93 -2.03 3.11 9.86
C LEU A 93 -2.05 1.59 9.78
N VAL A 94 -3.22 0.99 9.50
CA VAL A 94 -3.34 -0.46 9.28
C VAL A 94 -2.50 -0.89 8.08
N LEU A 95 -2.58 -0.16 6.96
CA LEU A 95 -1.77 -0.40 5.77
C LEU A 95 -0.28 -0.37 6.10
N LEU A 96 0.19 0.70 6.77
CA LEU A 96 1.60 0.82 7.20
C LEU A 96 2.04 -0.32 8.12
N GLY A 97 1.23 -0.64 9.12
CA GLY A 97 1.54 -1.69 10.09
C GLY A 97 1.69 -3.04 9.39
N ILE A 98 0.79 -3.37 8.46
CA ILE A 98 0.87 -4.60 7.67
C ILE A 98 2.11 -4.59 6.77
N SER A 99 2.36 -3.52 6.01
CA SER A 99 3.47 -3.46 5.06
C SER A 99 4.83 -3.49 5.76
N LEU A 100 4.99 -2.80 6.88
CA LEU A 100 6.22 -2.84 7.70
C LEU A 100 6.46 -4.25 8.25
N ARG A 101 5.41 -4.92 8.74
CA ARG A 101 5.50 -6.32 9.19
C ARG A 101 5.92 -7.23 8.04
N GLN A 102 5.36 -7.05 6.85
CA GLN A 102 5.73 -7.85 5.68
C GLN A 102 7.20 -7.64 5.27
N ILE A 103 7.69 -6.40 5.26
CA ILE A 103 9.12 -6.11 5.02
C ILE A 103 9.99 -6.79 6.07
N HIS A 104 9.64 -6.67 7.35
CA HIS A 104 10.40 -7.30 8.43
C HIS A 104 10.46 -8.83 8.27
N LEU A 105 9.36 -9.47 7.92
CA LEU A 105 9.31 -10.91 7.63
C LEU A 105 10.18 -11.29 6.43
N GLN A 106 10.18 -10.48 5.36
CA GLN A 106 11.03 -10.74 4.19
C GLN A 106 12.51 -10.62 4.51
N ILE A 107 12.92 -9.58 5.24
CA ILE A 107 14.29 -9.40 5.70
C ILE A 107 14.71 -10.57 6.60
N THR A 108 13.85 -10.98 7.53
CA THR A 108 14.14 -12.09 8.46
C THR A 108 14.27 -13.42 7.73
N LYS A 109 13.41 -13.69 6.73
CA LYS A 109 13.51 -14.90 5.90
C LYS A 109 14.79 -14.91 5.08
N ALA A 110 15.13 -13.81 4.41
CA ALA A 110 16.37 -13.71 3.64
C ALA A 110 17.60 -13.91 4.53
N LYS A 111 17.60 -13.30 5.72
CA LYS A 111 18.65 -13.51 6.71
C LYS A 111 18.76 -14.97 7.14
N ALA A 112 17.65 -15.62 7.50
CA ALA A 112 17.65 -17.04 7.88
C ALA A 112 18.17 -17.96 6.77
N ILE A 113 17.83 -17.66 5.51
CA ILE A 113 18.36 -18.41 4.35
C ILE A 113 19.86 -18.19 4.20
N ASN A 114 20.34 -16.96 4.35
CA ASN A 114 21.77 -16.65 4.27
C ASN A 114 22.55 -17.29 5.43
N ASP A 115 22.02 -17.26 6.65
CA ASP A 115 22.64 -17.87 7.83
C ASP A 115 22.71 -19.40 7.69
N ASN A 116 21.65 -20.04 7.15
CA ASN A 116 21.64 -21.48 6.89
C ASN A 116 22.53 -21.92 5.70
N ARG A 117 22.89 -21.00 4.80
CA ARG A 117 23.75 -21.26 3.64
C ARG A 117 25.24 -21.05 3.90
N GLN A 118 25.64 -20.75 5.14
CA GLN A 118 27.04 -20.52 5.52
C GLN A 118 28.00 -21.70 5.28
N SER A 119 27.53 -22.88 4.85
CA SER A 119 28.40 -24.05 4.62
C SER A 119 28.77 -24.33 3.16
N GLU A 120 28.20 -23.66 2.16
CA GLU A 120 28.59 -23.88 0.75
C GLU A 120 28.87 -22.55 0.05
N SER A 121 30.17 -22.35 -0.19
CA SER A 121 30.79 -21.27 -0.94
C SER A 121 30.14 -20.99 -2.30
N GLU A 122 30.15 -19.70 -2.69
CA GLU A 122 30.01 -19.15 -4.06
C GLU A 122 28.64 -18.67 -4.58
N MET A 123 27.53 -18.77 -3.84
CA MET A 123 26.30 -18.04 -4.22
C MET A 123 26.13 -16.79 -3.34
N GLY A 124 26.41 -15.63 -3.92
CA GLY A 124 26.39 -14.31 -3.25
C GLY A 124 25.14 -14.05 -2.41
N ASN A 125 25.31 -13.26 -1.34
CA ASN A 125 24.27 -12.85 -0.40
C ASN A 125 22.92 -12.59 -1.11
N LEU A 126 21.88 -13.33 -0.74
CA LEU A 126 20.53 -13.06 -1.21
C LEU A 126 20.06 -11.74 -0.62
N ASN A 127 19.94 -10.73 -1.47
CA ASN A 127 19.29 -9.48 -1.13
C ASN A 127 17.76 -9.67 -1.20
N PRO A 128 17.01 -9.41 -0.12
CA PRO A 128 15.57 -9.68 -0.03
C PRO A 128 14.72 -8.94 -1.07
N PHE A 129 15.27 -7.86 -1.64
CA PHE A 129 14.60 -7.01 -2.62
C PHE A 129 15.36 -6.94 -3.95
N SER A 130 16.33 -7.83 -4.21
CA SER A 130 17.04 -7.81 -5.49
C SER A 130 16.30 -8.62 -6.55
N CYS A 131 16.16 -8.04 -7.74
CA CYS A 131 15.71 -8.76 -8.93
C CYS A 131 16.86 -9.46 -9.67
N ALA A 132 18.09 -9.39 -9.15
CA ALA A 132 19.24 -10.04 -9.77
C ALA A 132 19.01 -11.56 -9.79
N GLY A 133 19.10 -12.17 -10.98
CA GLY A 133 18.87 -13.61 -11.20
C GLY A 133 17.50 -13.98 -11.76
N TRP A 134 16.59 -13.03 -11.96
CA TRP A 134 15.25 -13.30 -12.52
C TRP A 134 15.18 -13.30 -14.07
N GLY A 135 16.31 -13.11 -14.78
CA GLY A 135 16.36 -13.17 -16.26
C GLY A 135 15.39 -12.20 -16.95
N GLU A 136 14.80 -12.60 -18.09
CA GLU A 136 13.79 -11.83 -18.84
C GLU A 136 12.47 -11.57 -18.08
N SER A 137 12.32 -12.13 -16.86
CA SER A 137 11.09 -12.05 -16.05
C SER A 137 11.08 -10.89 -15.03
N THR A 138 11.70 -9.75 -15.41
CA THR A 138 11.82 -8.55 -14.56
C THR A 138 10.46 -7.97 -14.12
N GLY A 139 9.40 -8.16 -14.91
CA GLY A 139 8.06 -7.66 -14.60
C GLY A 139 7.49 -8.18 -13.28
N PHE A 140 7.71 -9.46 -12.94
CA PHE A 140 7.21 -10.03 -11.69
C PHE A 140 7.91 -9.44 -10.47
N CYS A 141 9.23 -9.28 -10.55
CA CYS A 141 9.99 -8.70 -9.46
C CYS A 141 9.60 -7.23 -9.20
N ILE A 142 9.34 -6.46 -10.26
CA ILE A 142 8.84 -5.09 -10.14
C ILE A 142 7.49 -5.06 -9.42
N VAL A 143 6.55 -5.94 -9.79
CA VAL A 143 5.24 -6.02 -9.12
C VAL A 143 5.39 -6.35 -7.63
N ILE A 144 6.26 -7.29 -7.28
CA ILE A 144 6.54 -7.66 -5.88
C ILE A 144 7.16 -6.47 -5.12
N GLN A 145 8.14 -5.79 -5.69
CA GLN A 145 8.76 -4.61 -5.06
C GLN A 145 7.74 -3.49 -4.87
N CYS A 146 6.96 -3.17 -5.91
CA CYS A 146 5.91 -2.16 -5.82
C CYS A 146 4.91 -2.53 -4.72
N TYR A 147 4.52 -3.80 -4.63
CA TYR A 147 3.62 -4.28 -3.58
C TYR A 147 4.18 -4.09 -2.16
N PHE A 148 5.50 -4.16 -1.95
CA PHE A 148 6.09 -3.85 -0.63
C PHE A 148 6.21 -2.35 -0.35
N PHE A 149 6.65 -1.54 -1.33
CA PHE A 149 7.04 -0.15 -1.08
C PHE A 149 5.92 0.87 -1.34
N VAL A 150 5.08 0.67 -2.34
CA VAL A 150 3.99 1.63 -2.69
C VAL A 150 3.00 1.81 -1.53
N PRO A 151 2.57 0.75 -0.82
CA PRO A 151 1.67 0.91 0.34
C PRO A 151 2.28 1.70 1.50
N ILE A 152 3.59 1.56 1.72
CA ILE A 152 4.33 2.30 2.75
C ILE A 152 4.36 3.78 2.40
N ILE A 153 4.76 4.09 1.16
CA ILE A 153 4.77 5.46 0.64
C ILE A 153 3.37 6.05 0.80
N THR A 154 2.34 5.32 0.37
CA THR A 154 0.94 5.74 0.48
C THR A 154 0.54 6.05 1.91
N GLY A 155 0.83 5.17 2.87
CA GLY A 155 0.48 5.39 4.26
C GLY A 155 1.20 6.60 4.87
N PHE A 156 2.46 6.86 4.55
CA PHE A 156 3.15 8.08 4.99
C PHE A 156 2.51 9.35 4.42
N PHE A 157 2.15 9.32 3.13
CA PHE A 157 1.45 10.43 2.48
C PHE A 157 0.08 10.69 3.13
N VAL A 158 -0.64 9.64 3.53
CA VAL A 158 -1.91 9.76 4.27
C VAL A 158 -1.69 10.40 5.64
N ILE A 159 -0.69 9.94 6.41
CA ILE A 159 -0.36 10.54 7.71
C ILE A 159 -0.02 12.02 7.56
N PHE A 160 0.79 12.36 6.55
CA PHE A 160 1.16 13.74 6.27
C PHE A 160 -0.06 14.60 5.93
N GLU A 161 -0.99 14.12 5.11
CA GLU A 161 -2.22 14.87 4.81
C GLU A 161 -3.08 15.07 6.04
N VAL A 162 -3.23 14.04 6.88
CA VAL A 162 -4.01 14.14 8.11
C VAL A 162 -3.39 15.16 9.05
N LEU A 163 -2.07 15.14 9.22
CA LEU A 163 -1.35 16.14 10.04
C LEU A 163 -1.53 17.56 9.49
N VAL A 164 -1.36 17.76 8.18
CA VAL A 164 -1.55 19.07 7.54
C VAL A 164 -3.00 19.54 7.69
N THR A 165 -3.97 18.64 7.57
CA THR A 165 -5.40 18.95 7.69
C THR A 165 -5.80 19.31 9.12
N LEU A 166 -5.19 18.66 10.12
CA LEU A 166 -5.42 18.98 11.53
C LEU A 166 -4.75 20.31 11.92
N LEU A 167 -3.52 20.57 11.45
CA LEU A 167 -2.74 21.77 11.78
C LEU A 167 -3.24 23.04 11.07
N LYS A 168 -3.68 22.96 9.81
CA LYS A 168 -4.09 24.14 9.04
C LYS A 168 -5.54 24.58 9.21
N GLY A 169 -6.35 23.84 9.98
CA GLY A 169 -7.78 24.15 10.13
C GLY A 169 -8.58 24.02 8.82
N PRO A 170 -9.93 24.12 8.87
CA PRO A 170 -10.76 24.01 7.67
C PRO A 170 -10.48 25.17 6.71
N ILE A 171 -10.08 24.85 5.48
CA ILE A 171 -9.76 25.82 4.41
C ILE A 171 -11.02 26.51 3.87
N HIS A 172 -12.19 25.98 4.22
CA HIS A 172 -13.43 26.72 4.05
C HIS A 172 -13.56 27.67 5.24
N SER A 173 -13.04 28.88 5.04
CA SER A 173 -13.61 30.05 5.68
C SER A 173 -15.12 29.94 5.50
N VAL A 174 -15.85 29.79 6.60
CA VAL A 174 -17.28 30.05 6.67
C VAL A 174 -17.42 31.55 6.36
N LYS A 175 -17.40 31.89 5.07
CA LYS A 175 -17.89 33.16 4.57
C LYS A 175 -19.27 32.86 4.01
N GLY A 176 -20.26 33.16 4.83
CA GLY A 176 -21.68 32.98 4.54
C GLY A 176 -22.33 32.16 5.63
N ASP A 177 -22.82 32.83 6.67
CA ASP A 177 -24.26 33.07 6.78
C ASP A 177 -24.57 34.04 7.94
N TYR A 178 -25.13 35.20 7.53
CA TYR A 178 -25.80 36.29 8.26
C TYR A 178 -25.00 37.16 9.23
#